data_AF-A0A7R9DHQ5-F1
#
_entry.id   AF-A0A7R9DHQ5-F1
#
_cell.length_a   1.000
_cell.length_b   1.000
_cell.length_c   1.000
_cell.angle_alpha   90.00
_cell.angle_beta   90.00
_cell.angle_gamma   90.00
#
_symmetry.space_group_name_H-M   'P 1'
#
loop_
_entity.id
_entity.type
_entity.pdbx_description
1 polymer ?
#
loop_
_entity_poly.entity_id
_entity_poly.type
_entity_poly.pdbx_seq_one_letter_code
_entity_poly.pdbx_strand_id
1 'polypeptide(L)'
;GHPSVVVKNIPEVNARLWKIKHLVEITPITFPQGPPQEGDYGGTFLKENGEFVVSPRLQVDSARIEETAKFIGDESKMDGPTLKKQLRLRWLNPVNLD
;
A
#
# COMPACT_ATOMS: atom_id res chain seq x y z
N GLY A 1 -6.15 -5.16 -20.07
CA GLY A 1 -4.70 -4.91 -20.07
C GLY A 1 -4.03 -5.88 -21.01
N HIS A 2 -3.08 -5.41 -21.81
CA HIS A 2 -2.23 -6.30 -22.59
C HIS A 2 -1.14 -6.90 -21.68
N PRO A 3 -0.77 -8.17 -21.86
CA PRO A 3 0.28 -8.77 -21.05
C PRO A 3 1.63 -8.11 -21.40
N SER A 4 2.27 -7.51 -20.40
CA SER A 4 3.64 -6.99 -20.52
C SER A 4 4.64 -8.08 -20.12
N VAL A 5 5.75 -8.15 -20.86
CA VAL A 5 6.84 -9.11 -20.60
C VAL A 5 8.14 -8.34 -20.49
N VAL A 6 8.89 -8.59 -19.42
CA VAL A 6 10.20 -7.98 -19.19
C VAL A 6 11.27 -8.86 -19.79
N VAL A 7 12.11 -8.27 -20.64
CA VAL A 7 13.23 -8.96 -21.30
C VAL A 7 14.54 -8.20 -21.08
N LYS A 8 15.66 -8.93 -21.07
CA LYS A 8 16.99 -8.34 -20.94
C LYS A 8 17.37 -7.64 -22.25
N ASN A 9 17.98 -6.46 -22.14
CA ASN A 9 18.57 -5.76 -23.28
C ASN A 9 19.92 -6.40 -23.67
N ILE A 10 19.87 -7.56 -24.32
CA ILE A 10 21.03 -8.29 -24.83
C ILE A 10 20.91 -8.47 -26.35
N PRO A 11 22.04 -8.57 -27.10
CA PRO A 11 22.03 -8.62 -28.55
C PRO A 11 21.13 -9.73 -29.13
N GLU A 12 21.12 -10.90 -28.50
CA GLU A 12 20.29 -12.03 -28.93
C GLU A 12 18.79 -11.72 -28.85
N VAL A 13 18.34 -11.10 -27.76
CA VAL A 13 16.94 -10.69 -27.56
C VAL A 13 16.59 -9.56 -28.52
N ASN A 14 17.47 -8.57 -28.68
CA ASN A 14 17.25 -7.44 -29.58
C ASN A 14 17.07 -7.89 -31.03
N ALA A 15 17.84 -8.88 -31.49
CA ALA A 15 17.69 -9.46 -32.82
C ALA A 15 16.33 -10.14 -33.02
N ARG A 16 15.80 -10.81 -31.98
CA ARG A 16 14.45 -11.41 -32.01
C ARG A 16 13.37 -10.33 -32.04
N LEU A 17 13.47 -9.32 -31.18
CA LEU A 17 12.54 -8.18 -31.13
C LEU A 17 12.51 -7.41 -32.45
N TRP A 18 13.66 -7.23 -33.10
CA TRP A 18 13.76 -6.55 -34.40
C TRP A 18 12.93 -7.20 -35.50
N LYS A 19 12.81 -8.53 -35.50
CA LYS A 19 11.99 -9.25 -36.50
C LYS A 19 10.49 -8.96 -36.34
N ILE A 20 10.04 -8.74 -35.10
CA ILE A 20 8.63 -8.54 -34.75
C ILE A 20 8.31 -7.10 -34.35
N LYS A 21 9.20 -6.13 -34.63
CA LYS A 21 9.07 -4.72 -34.19
C LYS A 21 7.77 -4.00 -34.60
N HIS A 22 7.03 -4.57 -35.54
CA HIS A 22 5.77 -4.05 -36.06
C HIS A 22 4.54 -4.59 -35.31
N LEU A 23 4.73 -5.58 -34.43
CA LEU A 23 3.69 -6.23 -33.64
C LEU A 23 3.85 -5.98 -32.12
N VAL A 24 4.97 -5.41 -31.69
CA VAL A 24 5.29 -5.19 -30.28
C VAL A 24 5.67 -3.74 -30.04
N GLU A 25 5.29 -3.24 -28.87
CA GLU A 25 5.75 -1.97 -28.33
C GLU A 25 6.92 -2.23 -27.37
N ILE A 26 8.01 -1.50 -27.53
CA ILE A 26 9.23 -1.65 -26.71
C ILE A 26 9.41 -0.38 -25.90
N THR A 27 9.19 -0.48 -24.59
CA THR A 27 9.31 0.64 -23.66
C THR A 27 10.47 0.38 -22.69
N PRO A 28 11.41 1.33 -22.52
CA PRO A 28 12.49 1.18 -21.55
C PRO A 28 11.94 1.21 -20.13
N ILE A 29 12.49 0.36 -19.25
CA ILE A 29 12.10 0.32 -17.85
C ILE A 29 12.94 1.33 -17.06
N THR A 30 12.29 2.23 -16.35
CA THR A 30 12.93 3.21 -15.46
C THR A 30 12.58 2.93 -14.00
N PHE A 31 13.52 3.22 -13.10
CA PHE A 31 13.38 3.00 -11.66
C PHE A 31 13.40 4.34 -10.92
N PRO A 32 12.32 5.15 -10.96
CA PRO A 32 12.30 6.46 -10.33
C PRO A 32 12.51 6.42 -8.81
N GLN A 33 12.11 5.31 -8.16
CA GLN A 33 12.26 5.10 -6.71
C GLN A 33 13.46 4.19 -6.36
N GLY A 34 14.30 3.86 -7.35
CA GLY A 34 15.36 2.87 -7.20
C GLY A 34 14.88 1.41 -7.36
N PRO A 35 15.82 0.45 -7.28
CA PRO A 35 15.48 -0.97 -7.32
C PRO A 35 14.74 -1.39 -6.03
N PRO A 36 13.82 -2.37 -6.11
CA PRO A 36 13.15 -2.89 -4.92
C PRO A 36 14.17 -3.54 -3.98
N GLN A 37 14.12 -3.19 -2.69
CA GLN A 37 14.95 -3.83 -1.67
C GLN A 37 14.28 -5.11 -1.15
N GLU A 38 15.09 -5.95 -0.50
CA GLU A 38 14.67 -7.23 0.07
C GLU A 38 13.60 -6.99 1.14
N GLY A 39 12.33 -7.29 0.82
CA GLY A 39 11.17 -7.02 1.67
C GLY A 39 10.01 -6.28 0.97
N ASP A 40 10.28 -5.59 -0.15
CA ASP A 40 9.27 -4.77 -0.86
C ASP A 40 8.49 -5.53 -1.95
N TYR A 41 8.64 -6.86 -2.05
CA TYR A 41 8.08 -7.67 -3.15
C TYR A 41 6.54 -7.59 -3.27
N GLY A 42 5.83 -7.27 -2.19
CA GLY A 42 4.37 -7.15 -2.18
C GLY A 42 3.81 -5.83 -2.72
N GLY A 43 4.67 -4.81 -2.91
CA GLY A 43 4.26 -3.44 -3.23
C GLY A 43 4.78 -2.91 -4.55
N THR A 44 5.29 -3.76 -5.45
CA THR A 44 5.86 -3.31 -6.73
C THR A 44 4.88 -3.44 -7.89
N PHE A 45 4.81 -2.42 -8.75
CA PHE A 45 4.00 -2.45 -9.96
C PHE A 45 4.73 -1.79 -11.13
N LEU A 46 4.68 -2.44 -12.30
CA LEU A 46 5.20 -1.89 -13.54
C LEU A 46 4.06 -1.18 -14.28
N LYS A 47 4.17 0.14 -14.43
CA LYS A 47 3.22 0.92 -15.23
C LYS A 47 3.44 0.68 -16.73
N GLU A 48 2.40 0.93 -17.52
CA GLU A 48 2.46 0.87 -18.99
C GLU A 48 3.50 1.86 -19.57
N ASN A 49 3.78 2.96 -18.86
CA ASN A 49 4.80 3.94 -19.25
C ASN A 49 6.25 3.45 -19.06
N GLY A 50 6.47 2.22 -18.58
CA GLY A 50 7.80 1.68 -18.29
C GLY A 50 8.36 2.06 -16.91
N GLU A 51 7.61 2.80 -16.09
CA GLU A 51 8.02 3.12 -14.72
C GLU A 51 7.79 1.91 -13.81
N PHE A 52 8.86 1.43 -13.18
CA PHE A 52 8.79 0.47 -12.10
C PHE A 52 8.61 1.23 -10.78
N VAL A 53 7.41 1.15 -10.22
CA VAL A 53 7.06 1.86 -8.98
C VAL A 53 7.00 0.88 -7.83
N VAL A 54 7.79 1.15 -6.81
CA VAL A 54 7.62 0.56 -5.48
C VAL A 54 6.66 1.47 -4.72
N SER A 55 5.50 0.96 -4.33
CA SER A 55 4.52 1.68 -3.53
C SER A 55 4.85 1.53 -2.05
N PRO A 56 5.26 2.60 -1.35
CA PRO A 56 5.55 2.55 0.09
C PRO A 56 4.31 2.28 0.94
N ARG A 57 3.10 2.38 0.36
CA ARG A 57 1.82 2.33 1.09
C ARG A 57 1.48 0.98 1.72
N LEU A 58 2.26 -0.07 1.41
CA LEU A 58 2.11 -1.40 2.03
C LEU A 58 3.11 -1.66 3.15
N GLN A 59 4.01 -0.71 3.45
CA GLN A 59 4.80 -0.81 4.66
C GLN A 59 3.90 -0.46 5.85
N VAL A 60 3.64 -1.46 6.69
CA VAL A 60 2.91 -1.26 7.93
C VAL A 60 3.80 -0.44 8.86
N ASP A 61 3.40 0.80 9.12
CA ASP A 61 4.11 1.69 10.03
C ASP A 61 4.12 1.07 11.43
N SER A 62 5.29 0.60 11.87
CA SER A 62 5.48 -0.08 13.15
C SER A 62 5.14 0.84 14.32
N ALA A 63 5.42 2.14 14.21
CA ALA A 63 5.07 3.11 15.25
C ALA A 63 3.55 3.16 15.46
N ARG A 64 2.77 3.14 14.38
CA ARG A 64 1.30 3.12 14.45
C ARG A 64 0.75 1.85 15.10
N ILE A 65 1.37 0.69 14.86
CA ILE A 65 0.97 -0.56 15.52
C ILE A 65 1.18 -0.44 17.03
N GLU A 66 2.35 0.05 17.45
CA GLU A 66 2.69 0.22 18.86
C GLU A 66 1.78 1.24 19.56
N GLU A 67 1.50 2.38 18.92
CA GLU A 67 0.56 3.37 19.43
C GLU A 67 -0.85 2.81 19.57
N THR A 68 -1.30 2.01 18.60
CA THR A 68 -2.61 1.35 18.66
C THR A 68 -2.66 0.35 19.81
N ALA A 69 -1.59 -0.43 20.03
CA ALA A 69 -1.49 -1.37 21.14
C ALA A 69 -1.51 -0.65 22.50
N LYS A 70 -0.75 0.45 22.64
CA LYS A 70 -0.74 1.30 23.84
C LYS A 70 -2.13 1.89 24.11
N PHE A 71 -2.80 2.41 23.08
CA PHE A 71 -4.14 2.99 23.19
C PHE A 71 -5.23 1.96 23.54
N ILE A 72 -5.09 0.71 23.10
CA ILE A 72 -6.02 -0.37 23.45
C ILE A 72 -5.78 -0.83 24.89
N GLY A 73 -4.53 -0.92 25.33
CA GLY A 73 -4.15 -1.38 26.67
C GLY A 73 -4.21 -0.34 27.78
N ASP A 74 -4.56 0.91 27.47
CA ASP A 74 -4.59 2.00 28.44
C ASP A 74 -5.71 1.82 29.47
N GLU A 75 -5.34 1.58 30.74
CA GLU A 75 -6.27 1.44 31.88
C GLU A 75 -7.04 2.72 32.20
N SER A 76 -6.53 3.90 31.78
CA SER A 76 -7.23 5.17 31.96
C SER A 76 -8.45 5.31 31.03
N LYS A 77 -8.58 4.42 30.04
CA LYS A 77 -9.66 4.45 29.07
C LYS A 77 -10.94 3.85 29.65
N MET A 78 -12.01 4.62 29.64
CA MET A 78 -13.32 4.11 30.03
C MET A 78 -13.82 3.07 29.02
N ASP A 79 -14.38 1.97 29.54
CA ASP A 79 -14.97 0.89 28.74
C ASP A 79 -16.04 1.42 27.75
N GLY A 80 -15.88 1.07 26.47
CA GLY A 80 -16.73 1.57 25.38
C GLY A 80 -18.23 1.26 25.54
N PRO A 81 -18.62 0.01 25.87
CA PRO A 81 -19.97 -0.35 26.29
C PRO A 81 -20.51 0.53 27.42
N THR A 82 -19.71 0.77 28.46
CA THR A 82 -20.09 1.62 29.60
C THR A 82 -20.31 3.07 29.17
N LEU A 83 -19.42 3.63 28.35
CA LEU A 83 -19.56 4.98 27.77
C LEU A 83 -20.85 5.12 26.96
N LYS A 84 -21.15 4.17 26.07
CA LYS A 84 -22.38 4.18 25.27
C LYS A 84 -23.63 4.14 26.15
N LYS A 85 -23.63 3.32 27.19
CA LYS A 85 -24.76 3.23 28.14
C LYS A 85 -24.97 4.55 28.88
N GLN A 86 -23.91 5.16 29.39
CA GLN A 86 -23.97 6.45 30.09
C GLN A 86 -24.45 7.59 29.18
N LEU A 87 -23.91 7.68 27.96
CA LEU A 87 -24.35 8.66 26.98
C LEU A 87 -25.82 8.47 26.59
N ARG A 88 -26.27 7.21 26.42
CA ARG A 88 -27.67 6.87 26.14
C ARG A 88 -28.60 7.29 27.28
N LEU A 89 -28.21 7.05 28.54
CA LEU A 89 -28.99 7.46 29.71
C LEU A 89 -29.11 8.99 29.80
N ARG A 90 -28.00 9.71 29.58
CA ARG A 90 -28.00 11.19 29.52
C ARG A 90 -28.88 11.72 28.40
N TRP A 91 -28.88 11.07 27.24
CA TRP A 91 -29.73 11.45 26.11
C TRP A 91 -31.23 11.27 26.41
N LEU A 92 -31.59 10.18 27.09
CA LEU A 92 -32.99 9.90 27.44
C LEU A 92 -33.51 10.76 28.59
N ASN A 93 -32.61 11.24 29.47
CA ASN A 93 -32.95 12.05 30.63
C ASN A 93 -32.18 13.39 30.63
N PRO A 94 -32.56 14.36 29.77
CA PRO A 94 -31.85 15.63 29.63
C PRO A 94 -32.02 16.59 30.82
N VAL A 95 -32.91 16.31 31.78
CA VAL A 95 -33.37 17.26 32.82
C VAL A 95 -33.04 16.86 34.28
N ASN A 96 -32.20 15.85 34.53
CA ASN A 96 -31.80 15.46 35.90
C ASN A 96 -30.27 15.39 36.07
N LEU A 97 -29.61 16.53 35.92
CA LEU A 97 -28.19 16.70 36.27
C LEU A 97 -28.04 18.03 37.02
N ASP A 98 -28.41 18.01 38.31
CA ASP A 98 -27.91 18.94 39.33
C ASP A 98 -26.67 18.31 40.00
#